data_AF-A0AAF0E4D0-F1
#
_entry.id   AF-A0AAF0E4D0-F1
#
_cell.length_a   1.000
_cell.length_b   1.000
_cell.length_c   1.000
_cell.angle_alpha   90.00
_cell.angle_beta   90.00
_cell.angle_gamma   90.00
#
_symmetry.space_group_name_H-M   'P 1'
#
loop_
_entity.id
_entity.type
_entity.pdbx_description
1 polymer ?
#
loop_
_entity_poly.entity_id
_entity_poly.type
_entity_poly.pdbx_seq_one_letter_code
_entity_poly.pdbx_strand_id
1 'polypeptide(L)'
;MIAYLVEFLEEDPFQQAPYVLDLGTGNGHLLFALLEAREELSSGAVEPQRLCGVDYSPASIELSRAIGAQREEGCEQVVFKELDLRDQPSVAHLAQEANAGQGWDIVCDKGTLDAVALSSQPVHGKLPVDLYVDAVAALTRRSPPERPGIFFITSCNFTQEELEHKFLPAGFEVDHVVPSPTFMFVHLCVRLQNASRAKLKSVPIPNTKANLWITSILLQHGFIYNVTRGTVAGPSAVDWNSAPDVRRRLWVDLKYRSDDRPVLESMNLVSKPSRRLSMSSDELLRWVTGRRAKFVTPLRAGEIGIIDCGKHGWFEAKEAMRRKLEGEVVCRVS
;
A
#
# COMPACT_ATOMS: atom_id res chain seq x y z
N MET A 1 -4.49 8.17 7.21
CA MET A 1 -4.39 9.32 6.31
C MET A 1 -5.50 10.31 6.57
N ILE A 2 -6.78 10.04 6.21
CA ILE A 2 -7.90 10.99 6.40
C ILE A 2 -7.95 11.59 7.82
N ALA A 3 -8.04 10.75 8.86
CA ALA A 3 -8.11 11.22 10.26
C ALA A 3 -6.95 12.16 10.62
N TYR A 4 -5.71 11.79 10.25
CA TYR A 4 -4.55 12.64 10.48
C TYR A 4 -4.60 13.95 9.68
N LEU A 5 -5.10 13.94 8.45
CA LEU A 5 -5.26 15.18 7.66
C LEU A 5 -6.28 16.12 8.29
N VAL A 6 -7.37 15.58 8.83
CA VAL A 6 -8.39 16.37 9.55
C VAL A 6 -7.77 16.99 10.81
N GLU A 7 -7.12 16.18 11.65
CA GLU A 7 -6.40 16.66 12.84
C GLU A 7 -5.35 17.72 12.47
N PHE A 8 -4.56 17.49 11.42
CA PHE A 8 -3.55 18.44 10.94
C PHE A 8 -4.14 19.78 10.50
N LEU A 9 -5.25 19.75 9.75
CA LEU A 9 -5.93 20.97 9.28
C LEU A 9 -6.64 21.72 10.41
N GLU A 10 -7.02 21.03 11.48
CA GLU A 10 -7.60 21.62 12.69
C GLU A 10 -6.51 22.28 13.56
N GLU A 11 -5.39 21.59 13.79
CA GLU A 11 -4.30 22.04 14.67
C GLU A 11 -3.45 23.16 14.06
N ASP A 12 -3.20 23.12 12.74
CA ASP A 12 -2.43 24.12 12.00
C ASP A 12 -3.24 24.69 10.81
N PRO A 13 -4.24 25.55 11.07
CA PRO A 13 -5.09 26.06 10.00
C PRO A 13 -4.31 26.91 8.99
N PHE A 14 -4.65 26.76 7.71
CA PHE A 14 -4.15 27.64 6.66
C PHE A 14 -4.89 28.97 6.65
N GLN A 15 -4.21 30.05 6.27
CA GLN A 15 -4.86 31.37 6.10
C GLN A 15 -5.95 31.35 5.02
N GLN A 16 -5.80 30.45 4.04
CA GLN A 16 -6.79 30.12 3.01
C GLN A 16 -6.79 28.61 2.84
N ALA A 17 -7.90 28.02 2.39
CA ALA A 17 -7.96 26.57 2.11
C ALA A 17 -6.73 26.11 1.29
N PRO A 18 -6.01 25.06 1.71
CA PRO A 18 -4.83 24.58 1.00
C PRO A 18 -5.21 23.91 -0.32
N TYR A 19 -4.29 23.91 -1.28
CA TYR A 19 -4.38 23.06 -2.46
C TYR A 19 -3.96 21.62 -2.10
N VAL A 20 -4.87 20.67 -2.24
CA VAL A 20 -4.66 19.25 -1.90
C VAL A 20 -4.69 18.39 -3.16
N LEU A 21 -3.66 17.58 -3.35
CA LEU A 21 -3.50 16.68 -4.49
C LEU A 21 -3.50 15.20 -4.04
N ASP A 22 -4.41 14.38 -4.55
CA ASP A 22 -4.43 12.93 -4.34
C ASP A 22 -3.83 12.20 -5.56
N LEU A 23 -2.64 11.62 -5.38
CA LEU A 23 -1.91 10.88 -6.41
C LEU A 23 -2.46 9.45 -6.54
N GLY A 24 -2.85 9.07 -7.76
CA GLY A 24 -3.50 7.77 -8.02
C GLY A 24 -4.83 7.67 -7.28
N THR A 25 -5.69 8.66 -7.51
CA THR A 25 -6.91 8.88 -6.73
C THR A 25 -7.90 7.71 -6.81
N GLY A 26 -7.85 6.91 -7.88
CA GLY A 26 -8.70 5.74 -8.08
C GLY A 26 -10.18 6.12 -8.19
N ASN A 27 -10.88 6.12 -7.06
CA ASN A 27 -12.31 6.42 -6.97
C ASN A 27 -12.61 7.76 -6.25
N GLY A 28 -11.60 8.59 -6.00
CA GLY A 28 -11.76 9.89 -5.35
C GLY A 28 -11.99 9.84 -3.84
N HIS A 29 -11.99 8.66 -3.23
CA HIS A 29 -12.43 8.48 -1.83
C HIS A 29 -11.70 9.37 -0.81
N LEU A 30 -10.40 9.64 -1.00
CA LEU A 30 -9.64 10.47 -0.06
C LEU A 30 -10.22 11.89 -0.02
N LEU A 31 -10.43 12.49 -1.20
CA LEU A 31 -10.89 13.86 -1.34
C LEU A 31 -12.35 14.02 -0.93
N PHE A 32 -13.21 13.04 -1.27
CA PHE A 32 -14.60 13.06 -0.82
C PHE A 32 -14.70 12.94 0.70
N ALA A 33 -13.94 12.03 1.32
CA ALA A 33 -13.95 11.89 2.78
C ALA A 33 -13.38 13.13 3.49
N LEU A 34 -12.36 13.78 2.92
CA LEU A 34 -11.84 15.05 3.44
C LEU A 34 -12.88 16.17 3.34
N LEU A 35 -13.64 16.20 2.25
CA LEU A 35 -14.70 17.19 2.06
C LEU A 35 -15.90 16.95 2.98
N GLU A 36 -16.30 15.70 3.20
CA GLU A 36 -17.33 15.31 4.17
C GLU A 36 -16.92 15.69 5.60
N ALA A 37 -15.65 15.50 5.95
CA ALA A 37 -15.10 15.88 7.24
C ALA A 37 -14.97 17.41 7.45
N ARG A 38 -15.27 18.24 6.43
CA ARG A 38 -15.16 19.70 6.56
C ARG A 38 -16.08 20.29 7.63
N GLU A 39 -17.16 19.60 7.99
CA GLU A 39 -18.08 20.03 9.05
C GLU A 39 -17.42 20.02 10.44
N GLU A 40 -16.38 19.21 10.62
CA GLU A 40 -15.59 19.10 11.85
C GLU A 40 -14.47 20.16 11.89
N LEU A 41 -14.21 20.84 10.78
CA LEU A 41 -13.11 21.80 10.63
C LEU A 41 -13.58 23.26 10.74
N SER A 42 -12.61 24.15 10.98
CA SER A 42 -12.87 25.60 10.92
C SER A 42 -13.37 26.02 9.52
N SER A 43 -14.27 27.02 9.50
CA SER A 43 -14.86 27.51 8.24
C SER A 43 -13.76 27.97 7.26
N GLY A 44 -13.78 27.43 6.04
CA GLY A 44 -12.79 27.72 5.01
C GLY A 44 -11.51 26.86 5.08
N ALA A 45 -11.45 25.84 5.94
CA ALA A 45 -10.31 24.92 6.00
C ALA A 45 -10.18 24.02 4.76
N VAL A 46 -11.30 23.72 4.07
CA VAL A 46 -11.33 22.87 2.88
C VAL A 46 -12.26 23.48 1.82
N GLU A 47 -11.76 23.68 0.61
CA GLU A 47 -12.52 24.16 -0.56
C GLU A 47 -12.51 23.11 -1.67
N PRO A 48 -13.67 22.64 -2.17
CA PRO A 48 -13.74 21.60 -3.20
C PRO A 48 -12.88 21.89 -4.44
N GLN A 49 -12.85 23.15 -4.90
CA GLN A 49 -12.14 23.54 -6.12
C GLN A 49 -10.62 23.52 -5.96
N ARG A 50 -10.11 23.46 -4.72
CA ARG A 50 -8.69 23.30 -4.40
C ARG A 50 -8.31 21.85 -4.14
N LEU A 51 -9.27 20.91 -4.24
CA LEU A 51 -9.04 19.48 -4.17
C LEU A 51 -8.89 18.92 -5.58
N CYS A 52 -7.79 18.23 -5.84
CA CYS A 52 -7.52 17.61 -7.13
C CYS A 52 -7.10 16.15 -6.98
N GLY A 53 -7.77 15.25 -7.70
CA GLY A 53 -7.39 13.84 -7.80
C GLY A 53 -6.83 13.54 -9.17
N VAL A 54 -5.68 12.86 -9.23
CA VAL A 54 -5.06 12.47 -10.50
C VAL A 54 -4.89 10.97 -10.60
N ASP A 55 -5.08 10.42 -11.80
CA ASP A 55 -4.90 8.99 -12.09
C ASP A 55 -4.47 8.80 -13.55
N TYR A 56 -3.69 7.78 -13.84
CA TYR A 56 -3.29 7.47 -15.21
C TYR A 56 -4.43 6.81 -16.02
N SER A 57 -5.46 6.29 -15.34
CA SER A 57 -6.57 5.57 -15.93
C SER A 57 -7.76 6.52 -16.21
N PRO A 58 -8.16 6.73 -17.47
CA PRO A 58 -9.36 7.51 -17.80
C PRO A 58 -10.61 6.98 -17.10
N ALA A 59 -10.74 5.66 -16.98
CA ALA A 59 -11.86 5.02 -16.29
C ALA A 59 -11.93 5.34 -14.79
N SER A 60 -10.77 5.49 -14.13
CA SER A 60 -10.70 5.92 -12.72
C SER A 60 -11.19 7.36 -12.56
N ILE A 61 -10.84 8.23 -13.50
CA ILE A 61 -11.27 9.63 -13.52
C ILE A 61 -12.77 9.75 -13.79
N GLU A 62 -13.30 8.99 -14.75
CA GLU A 62 -14.74 8.91 -15.01
C GLU A 62 -15.52 8.41 -13.80
N LEU A 63 -15.03 7.34 -13.15
CA LEU A 63 -15.63 6.81 -11.93
C LEU A 63 -15.63 7.85 -10.80
N SER A 64 -14.52 8.55 -10.59
CA SER A 64 -14.42 9.57 -9.54
C SER A 64 -15.41 10.71 -9.78
N ARG A 65 -15.54 11.20 -11.02
CA ARG A 65 -16.53 12.23 -11.38
C ARG A 65 -17.97 11.74 -11.21
N ALA A 66 -18.26 10.49 -11.59
CA ALA A 66 -19.58 9.89 -11.43
C ALA A 66 -19.98 9.74 -9.95
N ILE A 67 -19.03 9.35 -9.09
CA ILE A 67 -19.24 9.30 -7.64
C ILE A 67 -19.47 10.71 -7.10
N GLY A 68 -18.66 11.69 -7.49
CA GLY A 68 -18.80 13.08 -7.04
C GLY A 68 -20.18 13.66 -7.36
N ALA A 69 -20.72 13.39 -8.55
CA ALA A 69 -22.06 13.82 -8.97
C ALA A 69 -23.22 13.16 -8.20
N GLN A 70 -22.97 12.06 -7.49
CA GLN A 70 -23.97 11.31 -6.72
C GLN A 70 -23.80 11.47 -5.20
N ARG A 71 -22.78 12.20 -4.75
CA ARG A 71 -22.48 12.44 -3.33
C ARG A 71 -23.04 13.79 -2.85
N GLU A 72 -22.70 14.14 -1.62
CA GLU A 72 -23.12 15.36 -0.92
C GLU A 72 -22.65 16.65 -1.62
N GLU A 73 -23.28 17.77 -1.26
CA GLU A 73 -23.11 19.08 -1.89
C GLU A 73 -21.65 19.56 -1.86
N GLY A 74 -21.09 19.80 -3.05
CA GLY A 74 -19.73 20.24 -3.26
C GLY A 74 -18.79 19.16 -3.80
N CYS A 75 -19.15 17.87 -3.72
CA CYS A 75 -18.33 16.78 -4.26
C CYS A 75 -18.18 16.86 -5.79
N GLU A 76 -19.17 17.40 -6.48
CA GLU A 76 -19.16 17.64 -7.93
C GLU A 76 -18.15 18.72 -8.36
N GLN A 77 -17.67 19.53 -7.42
CA GLN A 77 -16.72 20.61 -7.66
C GLN A 77 -15.26 20.18 -7.44
N VAL A 78 -15.02 18.95 -6.95
CA VAL A 78 -13.69 18.36 -6.83
C VAL A 78 -13.12 18.12 -8.23
N VAL A 79 -11.87 18.52 -8.44
CA VAL A 79 -11.22 18.43 -9.74
C VAL A 79 -10.61 17.03 -9.91
N PHE A 80 -10.86 16.39 -11.05
CA PHE A 80 -10.24 15.11 -11.39
C PHE A 80 -9.59 15.18 -12.76
N LYS A 81 -8.32 14.76 -12.89
CA LYS A 81 -7.54 14.85 -14.12
C LYS A 81 -6.79 13.56 -14.44
N GLU A 82 -6.76 13.21 -15.71
CA GLU A 82 -5.90 12.13 -16.20
C GLU A 82 -4.45 12.62 -16.20
N LEU A 83 -3.55 11.84 -15.59
CA LEU A 83 -2.13 12.16 -15.50
C LEU A 83 -1.30 10.88 -15.33
N ASP A 84 -0.33 10.68 -16.23
CA ASP A 84 0.78 9.76 -15.97
C ASP A 84 1.88 10.50 -15.22
N LEU A 85 2.13 10.13 -13.96
CA LEU A 85 3.18 10.73 -13.12
C LEU A 85 4.60 10.48 -13.65
N ARG A 86 4.77 9.63 -14.67
CA ARG A 86 6.05 9.41 -15.35
C ARG A 86 6.28 10.41 -16.49
N ASP A 87 5.26 11.16 -16.89
CA ASP A 87 5.32 12.17 -17.95
C ASP A 87 5.63 13.56 -17.38
N GLN A 88 6.91 13.92 -17.35
CA GLN A 88 7.40 15.14 -16.72
C GLN A 88 6.76 16.45 -17.25
N PRO A 89 6.51 16.62 -18.57
CA PRO A 89 5.80 17.79 -19.08
C PRO A 89 4.39 17.95 -18.50
N SER A 90 3.61 16.86 -18.42
CA SER A 90 2.26 16.91 -17.85
C SER A 90 2.30 17.20 -16.34
N VAL A 91 3.28 16.65 -15.63
CA VAL A 91 3.53 16.96 -14.21
C VAL A 91 3.85 18.44 -14.01
N ALA A 92 4.74 19.01 -14.84
CA ALA A 92 5.11 20.42 -14.78
C ALA A 92 3.91 21.34 -15.05
N HIS A 93 3.03 20.97 -15.99
CA HIS A 93 1.79 21.69 -16.23
C HIS A 93 0.87 21.65 -15.00
N LEU A 94 0.68 20.48 -14.39
CA LEU A 94 -0.16 20.35 -13.19
C LEU A 94 0.38 21.14 -11.99
N ALA A 95 1.70 21.19 -11.81
CA ALA A 95 2.33 21.99 -10.76
C ALA A 95 2.02 23.49 -10.89
N GLN A 96 1.78 23.98 -12.12
CA GLN A 96 1.47 25.39 -12.38
C GLN A 96 0.05 25.81 -11.96
N GLU A 97 -0.85 24.85 -11.77
CA GLU A 97 -2.26 25.14 -11.53
C GLU A 97 -2.58 25.48 -10.06
N ALA A 98 -1.70 25.11 -9.13
CA ALA A 98 -1.85 25.37 -7.70
C ALA A 98 -0.96 26.52 -7.25
N ASN A 99 -1.46 27.31 -6.28
CA ASN A 99 -0.73 28.43 -5.65
C ASN A 99 0.00 29.35 -6.64
N ALA A 100 -0.68 29.79 -7.71
CA ALA A 100 -0.09 30.63 -8.76
C ALA A 100 1.22 30.06 -9.35
N GLY A 101 1.28 28.74 -9.46
CA GLY A 101 2.40 27.96 -9.99
C GLY A 101 3.53 27.69 -9.01
N GLN A 102 3.29 27.84 -7.71
CA GLN A 102 4.22 27.43 -6.67
C GLN A 102 4.09 25.96 -6.28
N GLY A 103 3.08 25.24 -6.79
CA GLY A 103 2.80 23.85 -6.47
C GLY A 103 1.74 23.67 -5.38
N TRP A 104 1.57 22.43 -4.94
CA TRP A 104 0.50 21.99 -4.06
C TRP A 104 0.92 22.06 -2.58
N ASP A 105 0.02 22.51 -1.71
CA ASP A 105 0.27 22.60 -0.26
C ASP A 105 0.35 21.22 0.39
N ILE A 106 -0.51 20.31 -0.04
CA ILE A 106 -0.56 18.95 0.47
C ILE A 106 -0.62 18.00 -0.73
N VAL A 107 0.35 17.10 -0.83
CA VAL A 107 0.38 16.02 -1.82
C VAL A 107 0.22 14.71 -1.07
N CYS A 108 -0.80 13.94 -1.42
CA CYS A 108 -1.15 12.69 -0.76
C CYS A 108 -0.89 11.49 -1.67
N ASP A 109 -0.34 10.42 -1.10
CA ASP A 109 -0.17 9.13 -1.76
C ASP A 109 -0.61 8.00 -0.83
N LYS A 110 -1.70 7.30 -1.20
CA LYS A 110 -2.21 6.14 -0.44
C LYS A 110 -1.53 4.80 -0.79
N GLY A 111 -0.78 4.72 -1.89
CA GLY A 111 -0.22 3.47 -2.43
C GLY A 111 0.13 3.51 -3.92
N THR A 112 0.17 4.70 -4.52
CA THR A 112 0.61 4.96 -5.90
C THR A 112 2.08 4.69 -6.06
N LEU A 113 2.94 5.13 -5.13
CA LEU A 113 4.35 4.72 -5.11
C LEU A 113 4.48 3.19 -5.06
N ASP A 114 3.69 2.53 -4.20
CA ASP A 114 3.72 1.07 -4.05
C ASP A 114 3.40 0.37 -5.36
N ALA A 115 2.42 0.89 -6.12
CA ALA A 115 2.02 0.36 -7.42
C ALA A 115 3.08 0.64 -8.49
N VAL A 116 3.63 1.86 -8.54
CA VAL A 116 4.72 2.24 -9.47
C VAL A 116 5.95 1.35 -9.24
N ALA A 117 6.26 1.06 -7.98
CA ALA A 117 7.40 0.24 -7.58
C ALA A 117 7.29 -1.24 -7.93
N LEU A 118 6.12 -1.70 -8.36
CA LEU A 118 5.95 -3.06 -8.88
C LEU A 118 6.61 -3.25 -10.24
N SER A 119 6.83 -2.16 -10.99
CA SER A 119 7.54 -2.19 -12.27
C SER A 119 9.01 -1.85 -12.09
N SER A 120 9.88 -2.74 -12.55
CA SER A 120 11.34 -2.52 -12.61
C SER A 120 11.84 -2.21 -14.03
N GLN A 121 10.93 -2.09 -15.01
CA GLN A 121 11.31 -1.76 -16.38
C GLN A 121 11.61 -0.26 -16.50
N PRO A 122 12.84 0.13 -16.89
CA PRO A 122 13.18 1.53 -17.06
C PRO A 122 12.33 2.20 -18.15
N VAL A 123 11.88 3.42 -17.88
CA VAL A 123 11.20 4.29 -18.85
C VAL A 123 12.18 5.41 -19.18
N HIS A 124 12.58 5.51 -20.46
CA HIS A 124 13.61 6.46 -20.91
C HIS A 124 14.93 6.40 -20.10
N GLY A 125 15.33 5.20 -19.65
CA GLY A 125 16.57 5.00 -18.90
C GLY A 125 16.52 5.32 -17.40
N LYS A 126 15.38 5.78 -16.87
CA LYS A 126 15.13 5.95 -15.43
C LYS A 126 14.18 4.87 -14.91
N LEU A 127 14.31 4.48 -13.64
CA LEU A 127 13.33 3.59 -13.03
C LEU A 127 12.01 4.34 -12.84
N PRO A 128 10.84 3.67 -12.96
CA PRO A 128 9.54 4.28 -12.74
C PRO A 128 9.43 4.98 -11.37
N VAL A 129 10.06 4.40 -10.34
CA VAL A 129 10.10 4.98 -8.99
C VAL A 129 10.87 6.29 -8.96
N ASP A 130 11.95 6.43 -9.73
CA ASP A 130 12.75 7.66 -9.75
C ASP A 130 11.97 8.79 -10.45
N LEU A 131 11.26 8.47 -11.54
CA LEU A 131 10.37 9.42 -12.22
C LEU A 131 9.22 9.87 -11.30
N TYR A 132 8.68 8.95 -10.50
CA TYR A 132 7.67 9.28 -9.50
C TYR A 132 8.20 10.22 -8.42
N VAL A 133 9.40 9.98 -7.90
CA VAL A 133 10.04 10.86 -6.92
C VAL A 133 10.27 12.25 -7.51
N ASP A 134 10.77 12.34 -8.75
CA ASP A 134 10.92 13.60 -9.48
C ASP A 134 9.57 14.34 -9.61
N ALA A 135 8.49 13.61 -9.91
CA ALA A 135 7.17 14.18 -10.06
C ALA A 135 6.61 14.73 -8.74
N VAL A 136 6.70 13.97 -7.66
CA VAL A 136 6.29 14.44 -6.32
C VAL A 136 7.08 15.68 -5.92
N ALA A 137 8.40 15.69 -6.16
CA ALA A 137 9.26 16.84 -5.84
C ALA A 137 8.93 18.11 -6.66
N ALA A 138 8.36 17.95 -7.86
CA ALA A 138 7.90 19.06 -8.70
C ALA A 138 6.50 19.54 -8.32
N LEU A 139 5.63 18.64 -7.84
CA LEU A 139 4.25 18.95 -7.44
C LEU A 139 4.19 19.59 -6.06
N THR A 140 5.02 19.18 -5.10
CA THR A 140 4.98 19.70 -3.74
C THR A 140 5.57 21.11 -3.67
N ARG A 141 4.81 22.04 -3.10
CA ARG A 141 5.20 23.44 -2.95
C ARG A 141 6.46 23.59 -2.10
N ARG A 142 7.37 24.47 -2.52
CA ARG A 142 8.63 24.78 -1.78
C ARG A 142 8.68 26.17 -1.15
N SER A 143 7.71 27.03 -1.48
CA SER A 143 7.69 28.43 -1.08
C SER A 143 6.32 28.82 -0.51
N PRO A 144 6.26 29.60 0.57
CA PRO A 144 7.40 30.16 1.29
C PRO A 144 8.08 29.10 2.18
N PRO A 145 9.38 29.24 2.46
CA PRO A 145 10.13 28.26 3.26
C PRO A 145 9.64 28.16 4.70
N GLU A 146 9.01 29.19 5.24
CA GLU A 146 8.35 29.15 6.55
C GLU A 146 7.10 28.25 6.61
N ARG A 147 6.52 27.88 5.46
CA ARG A 147 5.43 26.90 5.38
C ARG A 147 5.52 26.09 4.07
N PRO A 148 6.48 25.14 4.00
CA PRO A 148 6.65 24.30 2.82
C PRO A 148 5.43 23.39 2.62
N GLY A 149 5.26 22.89 1.40
CA GLY A 149 4.24 21.89 1.11
C GLY A 149 4.59 20.55 1.75
N ILE A 150 3.55 19.80 2.13
CA ILE A 150 3.67 18.52 2.80
C ILE A 150 3.41 17.40 1.80
N PHE A 151 4.29 16.40 1.81
CA PHE A 151 4.04 15.14 1.11
C PHE A 151 3.68 14.05 2.13
N PHE A 152 2.40 13.64 2.13
CA PHE A 152 1.89 12.61 3.02
C PHE A 152 1.73 11.29 2.26
N ILE A 153 2.61 10.33 2.54
CA ILE A 153 2.60 9.00 1.95
C ILE A 153 2.23 7.92 2.96
N THR A 154 1.41 6.96 2.52
CA THR A 154 1.32 5.64 3.15
C THR A 154 1.87 4.58 2.20
N SER A 155 2.70 3.68 2.72
CA SER A 155 3.34 2.64 1.92
C SER A 155 3.22 1.27 2.59
N CYS A 156 2.89 0.27 1.79
CA CYS A 156 2.90 -1.14 2.17
C CYS A 156 4.14 -1.88 1.68
N ASN A 157 4.85 -1.38 0.66
CA ASN A 157 5.99 -2.04 0.03
C ASN A 157 7.35 -1.48 0.46
N PHE A 158 7.41 -0.28 1.04
CA PHE A 158 8.63 0.37 1.50
C PHE A 158 8.63 0.58 3.02
N THR A 159 9.78 0.35 3.67
CA THR A 159 10.02 0.78 5.06
C THR A 159 10.26 2.29 5.14
N GLN A 160 10.21 2.86 6.35
CA GLN A 160 10.53 4.27 6.57
C GLN A 160 11.92 4.63 6.02
N GLU A 161 12.95 3.82 6.33
CA GLU A 161 14.31 4.07 5.89
C GLU A 161 14.46 3.98 4.35
N GLU A 162 13.68 3.11 3.71
CA GLU A 162 13.66 3.04 2.25
C GLU A 162 12.99 4.25 1.61
N LEU A 163 11.95 4.80 2.25
CA LEU A 163 11.33 6.06 1.83
C LEU A 163 12.30 7.23 2.03
N GLU A 164 12.95 7.32 3.18
CA GLU A 164 13.98 8.33 3.46
C GLU A 164 15.10 8.31 2.42
N HIS A 165 15.65 7.13 2.12
CA HIS A 165 16.70 6.98 1.10
C HIS A 165 16.23 7.45 -0.30
N LYS A 166 14.92 7.43 -0.58
CA LYS A 166 14.37 7.87 -1.87
C LYS A 166 14.08 9.35 -1.91
N PHE A 167 13.43 9.89 -0.87
CA PHE A 167 12.88 11.24 -0.89
C PHE A 167 13.82 12.29 -0.30
N LEU A 168 14.71 11.94 0.66
CA LEU A 168 15.67 12.91 1.19
C LEU A 168 16.58 13.50 0.10
N PRO A 169 17.14 12.72 -0.85
CA PRO A 169 17.94 13.29 -1.95
C PRO A 169 17.14 14.20 -2.89
N ALA A 170 15.82 14.07 -2.92
CA ALA A 170 14.93 14.90 -3.74
C ALA A 170 14.55 16.23 -3.06
N GLY A 171 15.09 16.50 -1.86
CA GLY A 171 14.88 17.74 -1.12
C GLY A 171 13.74 17.68 -0.10
N PHE A 172 13.25 16.49 0.25
CA PHE A 172 12.31 16.31 1.35
C PHE A 172 13.04 16.11 2.68
N GLU A 173 12.32 16.37 3.77
CA GLU A 173 12.70 15.99 5.12
C GLU A 173 11.55 15.23 5.79
N VAL A 174 11.86 14.39 6.79
CA VAL A 174 10.84 13.68 7.56
C VAL A 174 10.33 14.61 8.65
N ASP A 175 9.11 15.11 8.47
CA ASP A 175 8.41 15.93 9.47
C ASP A 175 7.81 15.06 10.58
N HIS A 176 6.93 14.12 10.20
CA HIS A 176 6.22 13.27 11.16
C HIS A 176 6.04 11.83 10.66
N VAL A 177 6.14 10.86 11.57
CA VAL A 177 5.84 9.45 11.30
C VAL A 177 4.58 9.07 12.06
N VAL A 178 3.46 8.96 11.34
CA VAL A 178 2.18 8.57 11.94
C VAL A 178 2.30 7.13 12.47
N PRO A 179 2.11 6.89 13.77
CA PRO A 179 2.21 5.55 14.34
C PRO A 179 1.17 4.61 13.75
N SER A 180 1.59 3.77 12.80
CA SER A 180 0.77 2.66 12.32
C SER A 180 1.18 1.39 13.06
N PRO A 181 0.23 0.60 13.59
CA PRO A 181 0.54 -0.71 14.13
C PRO A 181 1.13 -1.58 13.01
N THR A 182 2.46 -1.61 12.91
CA THR A 182 3.16 -2.29 11.82
C THR A 182 3.27 -3.75 12.21
N PHE A 183 2.42 -4.57 11.61
CA PHE A 183 2.44 -6.00 11.83
C PHE A 183 3.05 -6.70 10.63
N MET A 184 4.17 -7.39 10.86
CA MET A 184 5.05 -7.89 9.80
C MET A 184 4.33 -8.71 8.72
N PHE A 185 3.32 -9.50 9.10
CA PHE A 185 2.59 -10.35 8.16
C PHE A 185 1.52 -9.61 7.33
N VAL A 186 1.08 -8.42 7.75
CA VAL A 186 0.13 -7.58 7.00
C VAL A 186 0.74 -7.14 5.68
N HIS A 187 1.95 -6.61 5.74
CA HIS A 187 2.70 -6.14 4.57
C HIS A 187 2.93 -7.27 3.56
N LEU A 188 3.25 -8.47 4.03
CA LEU A 188 3.43 -9.63 3.16
C LEU A 188 2.15 -9.96 2.38
N CYS A 189 1.01 -10.05 3.07
CA CYS A 189 -0.27 -10.38 2.46
C CYS A 189 -0.64 -9.37 1.36
N VAL A 190 -0.55 -8.07 1.68
CA VAL A 190 -0.87 -6.98 0.76
C VAL A 190 0.07 -6.99 -0.45
N ARG A 191 1.38 -7.14 -0.21
CA ARG A 191 2.39 -7.11 -1.28
C ARG A 191 2.24 -8.26 -2.26
N LEU A 192 2.02 -9.49 -1.77
CA LEU A 192 1.77 -10.65 -2.62
C LEU A 192 0.45 -10.54 -3.39
N GLN A 193 -0.60 -10.03 -2.75
CA GLN A 193 -1.90 -9.85 -3.41
C GLN A 193 -1.84 -8.78 -4.51
N ASN A 194 -1.17 -7.64 -4.24
CA ASN A 194 -0.99 -6.58 -5.23
C ASN A 194 -0.11 -7.04 -6.40
N ALA A 195 0.99 -7.73 -6.13
CA ALA A 195 1.83 -8.30 -7.18
C ALA A 195 1.09 -9.35 -8.03
N SER A 196 0.24 -10.17 -7.41
CA SER A 196 -0.59 -11.15 -8.13
C SER A 196 -1.62 -10.47 -9.04
N ARG A 197 -2.30 -9.43 -8.55
CA ARG A 197 -3.24 -8.60 -9.34
C ARG A 197 -2.57 -7.89 -10.49
N ALA A 198 -1.35 -7.37 -10.28
CA ALA A 198 -0.54 -6.72 -11.29
C ALA A 198 0.15 -7.72 -12.25
N LYS A 199 -0.10 -9.03 -12.11
CA LYS A 199 0.48 -10.09 -12.96
C LYS A 199 2.02 -10.10 -13.00
N LEU A 200 2.67 -9.76 -11.89
CA LEU A 200 4.13 -9.74 -11.84
C LEU A 200 4.71 -11.16 -11.80
N LYS A 201 5.81 -11.38 -12.51
CA LYS A 201 6.54 -12.66 -12.42
C LYS A 201 7.13 -12.88 -11.02
N SER A 202 7.71 -11.85 -10.42
CA SER A 202 8.44 -11.93 -9.15
C SER A 202 8.28 -10.66 -8.34
N VAL A 203 8.31 -10.76 -7.02
CA VAL A 203 8.22 -9.62 -6.10
C VAL A 203 9.22 -9.78 -4.94
N PRO A 204 10.02 -8.74 -4.63
CA PRO A 204 10.88 -8.77 -3.44
C PRO A 204 10.06 -8.52 -2.18
N ILE A 205 10.31 -9.27 -1.11
CA ILE A 205 9.75 -9.04 0.22
C ILE A 205 10.89 -8.93 1.25
N PRO A 206 10.70 -8.20 2.37
CA PRO A 206 11.72 -8.13 3.43
C PRO A 206 12.09 -9.50 3.98
N ASN A 207 13.37 -9.70 4.31
CA ASN A 207 13.85 -10.93 4.93
C ASN A 207 13.54 -10.96 6.44
N THR A 208 12.39 -11.51 6.81
CA THR A 208 12.03 -11.76 8.22
C THR A 208 11.77 -13.25 8.45
N LYS A 209 11.87 -13.70 9.70
CA LYS A 209 11.56 -15.09 10.07
C LYS A 209 10.13 -15.47 9.67
N ALA A 210 9.15 -14.59 9.94
CA ALA A 210 7.76 -14.81 9.57
C ALA A 210 7.58 -14.92 8.05
N ASN A 211 8.19 -14.01 7.28
CA ASN A 211 8.12 -14.05 5.82
C ASN A 211 8.72 -15.33 5.24
N LEU A 212 9.85 -15.79 5.79
CA LEU A 212 10.48 -17.05 5.37
C LEU A 212 9.57 -18.26 5.63
N TRP A 213 8.93 -18.33 6.80
CA TRP A 213 7.99 -19.39 7.14
C TRP A 213 6.75 -19.37 6.26
N ILE A 214 6.11 -18.20 6.13
CA ILE A 214 4.90 -18.04 5.32
C ILE A 214 5.17 -18.40 3.86
N THR A 215 6.25 -17.87 3.27
CA THR A 215 6.61 -18.20 1.88
C THR A 215 6.99 -19.66 1.70
N SER A 216 7.63 -20.30 2.68
CA SER A 216 7.87 -21.74 2.67
C SER A 216 6.56 -22.54 2.61
N ILE A 217 5.56 -22.19 3.42
CA ILE A 217 4.23 -22.83 3.40
C ILE A 217 3.55 -22.60 2.04
N LEU A 218 3.57 -21.37 1.52
CA LEU A 218 2.99 -21.04 0.21
C LEU A 218 3.66 -21.85 -0.91
N LEU A 219 4.98 -22.05 -0.86
CA LEU A 219 5.74 -22.83 -1.83
C LEU A 219 5.38 -24.32 -1.75
N GLN A 220 5.35 -24.89 -0.53
CA GLN A 220 4.99 -26.30 -0.30
C GLN A 220 3.58 -26.63 -0.77
N HIS A 221 2.63 -25.69 -0.62
CA HIS A 221 1.25 -25.85 -1.10
C HIS A 221 1.04 -25.39 -2.55
N GLY A 222 2.11 -24.93 -3.23
CA GLY A 222 2.09 -24.63 -4.65
C GLY A 222 1.38 -23.34 -5.06
N PHE A 223 1.17 -22.40 -4.11
CA PHE A 223 0.61 -21.06 -4.37
C PHE A 223 1.60 -20.13 -5.06
N ILE A 224 2.90 -20.31 -4.78
CA ILE A 224 4.00 -19.60 -5.42
C ILE A 224 4.90 -20.60 -6.14
N TYR A 225 5.69 -20.11 -7.10
CA TYR A 225 6.54 -20.95 -7.93
C TYR A 225 7.91 -21.21 -7.28
N ASN A 226 8.53 -20.18 -6.72
CA ASN A 226 9.88 -20.25 -6.18
C ASN A 226 10.16 -19.10 -5.19
N VAL A 227 11.16 -19.27 -4.33
CA VAL A 227 11.66 -18.24 -3.42
C VAL A 227 13.19 -18.19 -3.50
N THR A 228 13.73 -17.06 -3.93
CA THR A 228 15.18 -16.86 -4.08
C THR A 228 15.68 -15.78 -3.13
N ARG A 229 16.84 -15.97 -2.52
CA ARG A 229 17.48 -14.90 -1.72
C ARG A 229 18.15 -13.88 -2.64
N GLY A 230 17.99 -12.60 -2.34
CA GLY A 230 18.63 -11.52 -3.09
C GLY A 230 18.69 -10.18 -2.35
N THR A 231 19.00 -9.11 -3.06
CA THR A 231 19.01 -7.77 -2.48
C THR A 231 17.83 -6.97 -3.01
N VAL A 232 17.71 -5.71 -2.59
CA VAL A 232 16.78 -4.74 -3.20
C VAL A 232 16.98 -4.64 -4.71
N ALA A 233 18.20 -4.86 -5.22
CA ALA A 233 18.52 -4.75 -6.64
C ALA A 233 18.04 -5.96 -7.47
N GLY A 234 17.92 -7.14 -6.86
CA GLY A 234 17.59 -8.36 -7.62
C GLY A 234 17.79 -9.66 -6.86
N PRO A 235 17.29 -10.78 -7.40
CA PRO A 235 17.54 -12.12 -6.88
C PRO A 235 19.00 -12.53 -7.13
N SER A 236 19.80 -12.64 -6.07
CA SER A 236 21.21 -13.02 -6.13
C SER A 236 21.66 -13.59 -4.79
N ALA A 237 21.88 -14.90 -4.74
CA ALA A 237 22.34 -15.57 -3.54
C ALA A 237 23.76 -15.15 -3.13
N VAL A 238 24.57 -14.70 -4.09
CA VAL A 238 25.93 -14.20 -3.84
C VAL A 238 25.86 -12.83 -3.16
N ASP A 239 25.15 -11.88 -3.77
CA ASP A 239 25.04 -10.52 -3.24
C ASP A 239 24.31 -10.48 -1.89
N TRP A 240 23.40 -11.44 -1.66
CA TRP A 240 22.74 -11.63 -0.37
C TRP A 240 23.73 -11.77 0.78
N ASN A 241 24.77 -12.60 0.60
CA ASN A 241 25.68 -12.96 1.67
C ASN A 241 26.49 -11.76 2.15
N SER A 242 26.86 -10.87 1.23
CA SER A 242 27.58 -9.61 1.52
C SER A 242 26.67 -8.44 1.86
N ALA A 243 25.37 -8.51 1.55
CA ALA A 243 24.45 -7.42 1.83
C ALA A 243 24.14 -7.28 3.33
N PRO A 244 24.01 -6.05 3.85
CA PRO A 244 23.48 -5.82 5.20
C PRO A 244 22.03 -6.29 5.31
N ASP A 245 21.60 -6.67 6.51
CA ASP A 245 20.27 -7.26 6.76
C ASP A 245 19.12 -6.43 6.20
N VAL A 246 19.22 -5.10 6.30
CA VAL A 246 18.22 -4.15 5.80
C VAL A 246 18.04 -4.25 4.27
N ARG A 247 19.08 -4.62 3.52
CA ARG A 247 19.04 -4.73 2.05
C ARG A 247 18.69 -6.15 1.56
N ARG A 248 18.62 -7.14 2.45
CA ARG A 248 18.28 -8.53 2.11
C ARG A 248 16.79 -8.68 1.79
N ARG A 249 16.46 -9.29 0.64
CA ARG A 249 15.10 -9.52 0.14
C ARG A 249 14.86 -10.97 -0.27
N LEU A 250 13.73 -11.55 0.13
CA LEU A 250 13.26 -12.80 -0.45
C LEU A 250 12.52 -12.45 -1.74
N TRP A 251 12.98 -12.94 -2.87
CA TRP A 251 12.33 -12.78 -4.17
C TRP A 251 11.36 -13.93 -4.36
N VAL A 252 10.08 -13.61 -4.38
CA VAL A 252 8.98 -14.57 -4.49
C VAL A 252 8.49 -14.59 -5.92
N ASP A 253 8.72 -15.70 -6.62
CA ASP A 253 8.21 -15.91 -7.97
C ASP A 253 6.75 -16.36 -7.88
N LEU A 254 5.86 -15.56 -8.47
CA LEU A 254 4.43 -15.82 -8.47
C LEU A 254 4.07 -16.86 -9.53
N LYS A 255 2.99 -17.60 -9.27
CA LYS A 255 2.52 -18.68 -10.14
C LYS A 255 1.20 -18.29 -10.78
N TYR A 256 1.11 -18.53 -12.09
CA TYR A 256 -0.07 -18.28 -12.90
C TYR A 256 -0.50 -19.57 -13.60
N ARG A 257 -1.80 -19.73 -13.81
CA ARG A 257 -2.38 -20.83 -14.59
C ARG A 257 -2.19 -20.57 -16.09
N SER A 258 -2.51 -21.55 -16.92
CA SER A 258 -2.41 -21.43 -18.39
C SER A 258 -3.33 -20.38 -19.00
N ASP A 259 -4.33 -19.91 -18.25
CA ASP A 259 -5.26 -18.83 -18.62
C ASP A 259 -4.87 -17.47 -18.00
N ASP A 260 -3.61 -17.31 -17.59
CA ASP A 260 -3.05 -16.10 -16.95
C ASP A 260 -3.72 -15.65 -15.63
N ARG A 261 -4.57 -16.51 -15.02
CA ARG A 261 -5.09 -16.23 -13.68
C ARG A 261 -4.05 -16.58 -12.62
N PRO A 262 -3.85 -15.72 -11.60
CA PRO A 262 -2.92 -16.01 -10.51
C PRO A 262 -3.39 -17.25 -9.73
N VAL A 263 -2.45 -18.09 -9.29
CA VAL A 263 -2.74 -19.21 -8.39
C VAL A 263 -2.99 -18.72 -6.97
N LEU A 264 -2.29 -17.65 -6.55
CA LEU A 264 -2.58 -16.90 -5.33
C LEU A 264 -3.54 -15.76 -5.69
N GLU A 265 -4.84 -16.00 -5.58
CA GLU A 265 -5.88 -15.03 -5.92
C GLU A 265 -6.15 -14.08 -4.74
N SER A 266 -6.15 -14.63 -3.52
CA SER A 266 -6.35 -13.82 -2.32
C SER A 266 -5.50 -14.30 -1.15
N MET A 267 -5.04 -13.34 -0.35
CA MET A 267 -4.31 -13.60 0.89
C MET A 267 -4.83 -12.62 1.94
N ASN A 268 -5.84 -13.06 2.68
CA ASN A 268 -6.61 -12.21 3.59
C ASN A 268 -6.22 -12.47 5.03
N LEU A 269 -5.98 -11.40 5.77
CA LEU A 269 -5.71 -11.46 7.21
C LEU A 269 -6.93 -11.95 7.97
N VAL A 270 -6.70 -12.87 8.92
CA VAL A 270 -7.71 -13.35 9.85
C VAL A 270 -7.50 -12.71 11.22
N SER A 271 -6.30 -12.83 11.76
CA SER A 271 -5.85 -12.08 12.93
C SER A 271 -5.43 -10.68 12.50
N LYS A 272 -6.02 -9.67 13.14
CA LYS A 272 -5.77 -8.27 12.82
C LYS A 272 -4.90 -7.61 13.88
N PRO A 273 -4.16 -6.56 13.50
CA PRO A 273 -3.50 -5.62 14.39
C PRO A 273 -4.30 -5.29 15.66
N SER A 274 -5.51 -4.77 15.46
CA SER A 274 -6.44 -4.34 16.49
C SER A 274 -7.19 -5.47 17.19
N ARG A 275 -7.14 -6.68 16.63
CA ARG A 275 -7.86 -7.84 17.17
C ARG A 275 -7.14 -9.12 16.85
N ARG A 276 -6.29 -9.55 17.78
CA ARG A 276 -5.61 -10.84 17.71
C ARG A 276 -6.57 -12.00 17.86
N LEU A 277 -6.39 -13.00 17.01
CA LEU A 277 -7.23 -14.18 17.00
C LEU A 277 -6.39 -15.44 17.00
N SER A 278 -6.38 -16.13 18.14
CA SER A 278 -5.86 -17.49 18.24
C SER A 278 -6.98 -18.52 18.22
N MET A 279 -6.70 -19.72 17.73
CA MET A 279 -7.62 -20.85 17.77
C MET A 279 -6.98 -22.03 18.50
N SER A 280 -7.77 -22.73 19.31
CA SER A 280 -7.40 -24.02 19.89
C SER A 280 -7.43 -25.14 18.83
N SER A 281 -6.88 -26.31 19.15
CA SER A 281 -6.93 -27.49 18.25
C SER A 281 -8.37 -27.85 17.82
N ASP A 282 -9.35 -27.76 18.72
CA ASP A 282 -10.76 -28.07 18.41
C ASP A 282 -11.41 -26.99 17.54
N GLU A 283 -10.97 -25.74 17.68
CA GLU A 283 -11.40 -24.63 16.83
C GLU A 283 -10.81 -24.75 15.44
N LEU A 284 -9.52 -25.10 15.32
CA LEU A 284 -8.88 -25.39 14.04
C LEU A 284 -9.55 -26.57 13.35
N LEU A 285 -9.88 -27.65 14.09
CA LEU A 285 -10.63 -28.79 13.55
C LEU A 285 -11.96 -28.34 12.95
N ARG A 286 -12.74 -27.53 13.68
CA ARG A 286 -13.99 -26.97 13.14
C ARG A 286 -13.73 -26.14 11.88
N TRP A 287 -12.74 -25.26 11.91
CA TRP A 287 -12.43 -24.35 10.82
C TRP A 287 -12.03 -25.07 9.52
N VAL A 288 -11.17 -26.10 9.62
CA VAL A 288 -10.70 -26.87 8.47
C VAL A 288 -11.72 -27.90 7.96
N THR A 289 -12.70 -28.29 8.78
CA THR A 289 -13.76 -29.26 8.41
C THR A 289 -15.05 -28.59 7.92
N GLY A 290 -15.00 -27.31 7.56
CA GLY A 290 -16.16 -26.62 6.97
C GLY A 290 -17.14 -26.03 8.00
N ARG A 291 -16.79 -26.01 9.29
CA ARG A 291 -17.61 -25.40 10.34
C ARG A 291 -17.05 -24.03 10.76
N ARG A 292 -17.94 -23.12 11.14
CA ARG A 292 -17.53 -21.83 11.71
C ARG A 292 -16.79 -22.05 13.03
N ALA A 293 -15.69 -21.34 13.22
CA ALA A 293 -14.94 -21.29 14.48
C ALA A 293 -14.86 -19.82 14.93
N LYS A 294 -15.34 -19.53 16.13
CA LYS A 294 -15.56 -18.14 16.60
C LYS A 294 -16.40 -17.36 15.58
N PHE A 295 -15.90 -16.20 15.14
CA PHE A 295 -16.51 -15.37 14.10
C PHE A 295 -15.90 -15.59 12.70
N VAL A 296 -14.98 -16.55 12.54
CA VAL A 296 -14.28 -16.81 11.28
C VAL A 296 -15.04 -17.84 10.45
N THR A 297 -15.34 -17.48 9.20
CA THR A 297 -15.98 -18.39 8.24
C THR A 297 -15.06 -19.58 7.93
N PRO A 298 -15.63 -20.78 7.71
CA PRO A 298 -14.85 -21.98 7.41
C PRO A 298 -13.94 -21.83 6.19
N LEU A 299 -12.87 -22.61 6.14
CA LEU A 299 -12.04 -22.72 4.93
C LEU A 299 -12.84 -23.34 3.78
N ARG A 300 -12.71 -22.77 2.60
CA ARG A 300 -13.30 -23.29 1.36
C ARG A 300 -12.38 -24.33 0.74
N ALA A 301 -12.91 -25.11 -0.20
CA ALA A 301 -12.09 -26.01 -0.99
C ALA A 301 -10.99 -25.22 -1.74
N GLY A 302 -9.76 -25.72 -1.69
CA GLY A 302 -8.58 -25.05 -2.27
C GLY A 302 -7.92 -24.03 -1.35
N GLU A 303 -8.59 -23.53 -0.31
CA GLU A 303 -7.99 -22.58 0.60
C GLU A 303 -7.12 -23.26 1.67
N ILE A 304 -6.11 -22.52 2.13
CA ILE A 304 -5.31 -22.86 3.30
C ILE A 304 -5.40 -21.74 4.35
N GLY A 305 -5.25 -22.11 5.62
CA GLY A 305 -4.99 -21.16 6.70
C GLY A 305 -3.53 -21.24 7.12
N ILE A 306 -2.92 -20.12 7.49
CA ILE A 306 -1.57 -20.10 8.06
C ILE A 306 -1.66 -19.72 9.53
N ILE A 307 -1.06 -20.55 10.38
CA ILE A 307 -1.09 -20.45 11.83
C ILE A 307 0.31 -20.19 12.37
N ASP A 308 0.45 -19.18 13.23
CA ASP A 308 1.64 -18.99 14.07
C ASP A 308 1.43 -19.71 15.41
N CYS A 309 2.13 -20.84 15.60
CA CYS A 309 2.11 -21.63 16.82
C CYS A 309 3.23 -21.23 17.80
N GLY A 310 3.77 -20.01 17.68
CA GLY A 310 4.79 -19.46 18.55
C GLY A 310 6.09 -20.28 18.52
N LYS A 311 6.49 -20.82 19.67
CA LYS A 311 7.72 -21.63 19.80
C LYS A 311 7.74 -22.88 18.91
N HIS A 312 6.56 -23.39 18.52
CA HIS A 312 6.45 -24.56 17.68
C HIS A 312 6.67 -24.26 16.19
N GLY A 313 6.69 -22.98 15.81
CA GLY A 313 6.84 -22.53 14.43
C GLY A 313 5.50 -22.25 13.74
N TRP A 314 5.56 -22.21 12.42
CA TRP A 314 4.44 -21.82 11.56
C TRP A 314 3.96 -23.01 10.76
N PHE A 315 2.64 -23.16 10.64
CA PHE A 315 2.04 -24.32 9.98
C PHE A 315 0.82 -23.92 9.15
N GLU A 316 0.54 -24.72 8.13
CA GLU A 316 -0.77 -24.73 7.51
C GLU A 316 -1.82 -25.27 8.51
N ALA A 317 -3.06 -24.77 8.45
CA ALA A 317 -4.11 -25.01 9.43
C ALA A 317 -4.46 -26.50 9.62
N LYS A 318 -4.53 -27.31 8.56
CA LYS A 318 -4.74 -28.77 8.67
C LYS A 318 -3.55 -29.45 9.32
N GLU A 319 -2.33 -29.02 9.00
CA GLU A 319 -1.12 -29.55 9.64
C GLU A 319 -1.04 -29.19 11.14
N ALA A 320 -1.32 -27.94 11.50
CA ALA A 320 -1.41 -27.50 12.90
C ALA A 320 -2.44 -28.32 13.67
N MET A 321 -3.62 -28.56 13.07
CA MET A 321 -4.68 -29.39 13.63
C MET A 321 -4.23 -30.84 13.84
N ARG A 322 -3.58 -31.46 12.84
CA ARG A 322 -3.07 -32.85 12.98
C ARG A 322 -2.05 -32.99 14.10
N ARG A 323 -1.22 -31.95 14.30
CA ARG A 323 -0.24 -31.88 15.39
C ARG A 323 -0.85 -31.51 16.74
N LYS A 324 -2.15 -31.25 16.81
CA LYS A 324 -2.88 -30.78 17.99
C LYS A 324 -2.28 -29.49 18.58
N LEU A 325 -1.81 -28.61 17.69
CA LEU A 325 -1.29 -27.31 18.08
C LEU A 325 -2.41 -26.28 18.17
N GLU A 326 -2.14 -25.23 18.92
CA GLU A 326 -2.92 -24.00 18.96
C GLU A 326 -2.04 -22.83 18.51
N GLY A 327 -2.65 -21.73 18.08
CA GLY A 327 -1.88 -20.60 17.60
C GLY A 327 -2.72 -19.46 17.04
N GLU A 328 -2.03 -18.36 16.72
CA GLU A 328 -2.63 -17.21 16.06
C GLU A 328 -2.98 -17.56 14.61
N VAL A 329 -4.23 -17.32 14.21
CA VAL A 329 -4.70 -17.54 12.85
C VAL A 329 -4.35 -16.31 12.01
N VAL A 330 -3.18 -16.34 11.37
CA VAL A 330 -2.59 -15.15 10.76
C VAL A 330 -3.36 -14.73 9.50
N CYS A 331 -3.47 -15.62 8.53
CA CYS A 331 -4.16 -15.34 7.27
C CYS A 331 -4.78 -16.60 6.67
N ARG A 332 -5.67 -16.40 5.70
CA ARG A 332 -6.18 -17.43 4.80
C ARG A 332 -5.78 -17.10 3.36
N VAL A 333 -5.47 -18.12 2.59
CA VAL A 333 -4.96 -17.99 1.21
C VAL A 333 -5.83 -18.83 0.29
N SER A 334 -6.14 -18.30 -0.90
CA SER A 334 -6.98 -18.93 -1.91
C SER A 334 -6.38 -18.85 -3.30
#